data_AF-A0A2D9B6J2-F1
#
_entry.id   AF-A0A2D9B6J2-F1
#
_cell.length_a   1.000
_cell.length_b   1.000
_cell.length_c   1.000
_cell.angle_alpha   90.00
_cell.angle_beta   90.00
_cell.angle_gamma   90.00
#
_symmetry.space_group_name_H-M   'P 1'
#
loop_
_entity.id
_entity.type
_entity.pdbx_description
1 polymer ?
#
loop_
_entity_poly.entity_id
_entity_poly.type
_entity_poly.pdbx_seq_one_letter_code
_entity_poly.pdbx_strand_id
1 'polypeptide(L)'
;MRKMEIMLKDDFEVVEDGATYIVPIYKATSEGLKEVMDTGKKDDPFQNQIINFVRAENNLNSANVGTLHEHLLKVMIYDLKIKNQHVRSRETYIAITKMEEAYNVLLQRQIDRTDREVIGTTEE
;
A
#
# COMPACT_ATOMS: atom_id res chain seq x y z
N MET A 1 -19.27 -18.66 31.58
CA MET A 1 -19.18 -17.97 30.28
C MET A 1 -17.80 -18.24 29.70
N ARG A 2 -17.68 -18.83 28.50
CA ARG A 2 -16.37 -18.96 27.83
C ARG A 2 -15.93 -17.57 27.38
N LYS A 3 -14.76 -17.12 27.82
CA LYS A 3 -14.09 -15.93 27.28
C LYS A 3 -13.74 -16.25 25.83
N MET A 4 -14.41 -15.61 24.88
CA MET A 4 -14.07 -15.73 23.47
C MET A 4 -12.92 -14.76 23.23
N GLU A 5 -11.73 -15.29 22.98
CA GLU A 5 -10.55 -14.50 22.67
C GLU A 5 -10.67 -14.00 21.23
N ILE A 6 -10.75 -12.68 21.07
CA ILE A 6 -10.83 -12.03 19.76
C ILE A 6 -9.39 -11.85 19.28
N MET A 7 -8.96 -12.63 18.29
CA MET A 7 -7.68 -12.41 17.60
C MET A 7 -7.86 -11.33 16.53
N LEU A 8 -7.21 -10.18 16.71
CA LEU A 8 -7.15 -9.11 15.73
C LEU A 8 -6.07 -9.44 14.68
N LYS A 9 -6.30 -9.06 13.42
CA LYS A 9 -5.39 -9.35 12.28
C LYS A 9 -4.58 -8.10 11.92
N ASP A 10 -3.90 -7.52 12.91
CA ASP A 10 -3.22 -6.24 12.77
C ASP A 10 -1.69 -6.39 12.61
N ASP A 11 -1.21 -7.62 12.39
CA ASP A 11 0.22 -7.92 12.32
C ASP A 11 0.82 -7.52 10.95
N PHE A 12 1.79 -6.60 10.98
CA PHE A 12 2.67 -6.25 9.85
C PHE A 12 4.07 -5.91 10.38
N GLU A 13 5.10 -6.14 9.55
CA GLU A 13 6.48 -5.76 9.87
C GLU A 13 6.88 -4.50 9.09
N VAL A 14 7.57 -3.58 9.78
CA VAL A 14 8.20 -2.39 9.18
C VAL A 14 9.70 -2.54 9.30
N VAL A 15 10.40 -2.50 8.16
CA VAL A 15 11.87 -2.56 8.10
C VAL A 15 12.38 -1.18 7.69
N GLU A 16 13.19 -0.51 8.52
CA GLU A 16 13.70 0.84 8.23
C GLU A 16 15.08 0.82 7.56
N ASP A 17 15.07 0.87 6.22
CA ASP A 17 16.08 1.56 5.40
C ASP A 17 15.41 2.08 4.09
N GLY A 18 14.17 2.56 4.27
CA GLY A 18 13.14 2.76 3.26
C GLY A 18 11.83 2.16 3.77
N ALA A 19 10.68 2.85 3.67
CA ALA A 19 9.43 2.33 4.20
C ALA A 19 9.02 1.07 3.43
N THR A 20 9.31 -0.11 3.98
CA THR A 20 8.99 -1.40 3.37
C THR A 20 7.97 -2.10 4.24
N TYR A 21 6.88 -2.55 3.62
CA TYR A 21 5.78 -3.22 4.31
C TYR A 21 5.66 -4.66 3.84
N ILE A 22 5.49 -5.56 4.80
CA ILE A 22 5.15 -6.97 4.56
C ILE A 22 3.78 -7.22 5.18
N VAL A 23 2.84 -7.72 4.37
CA VAL A 23 1.45 -7.99 4.78
C VAL A 23 1.12 -9.48 4.67
N PRO A 24 0.31 -10.04 5.60
CA PRO A 24 -0.04 -11.45 5.59
C PRO A 24 -0.96 -11.83 4.42
N ILE A 25 -0.77 -13.04 3.91
CA ILE A 25 -1.45 -13.54 2.70
C ILE A 25 -2.50 -14.55 3.10
N TYR A 26 -3.66 -14.51 2.44
CA TYR A 26 -4.73 -15.48 2.67
C TYR A 26 -5.19 -16.12 1.38
N LYS A 27 -5.49 -17.42 1.42
CA LYS A 27 -6.17 -18.15 0.36
C LYS A 27 -7.56 -18.59 0.81
N ALA A 28 -8.52 -18.52 -0.09
CA ALA A 28 -9.84 -19.11 0.11
C ALA A 28 -9.73 -20.64 -0.01
N THR A 29 -10.34 -21.35 0.93
CA THR A 29 -10.45 -22.81 0.97
C THR A 29 -11.89 -23.20 1.26
N SER A 30 -12.23 -24.48 1.12
CA SER A 30 -13.54 -25.02 1.51
C SER A 30 -13.89 -24.81 2.99
N GLU A 31 -12.88 -24.57 3.84
CA GLU A 31 -13.03 -24.36 5.29
C GLU A 31 -12.98 -22.86 5.67
N GLY A 32 -12.84 -21.95 4.70
CA GLY A 32 -12.72 -20.51 4.92
C GLY A 32 -11.37 -19.93 4.45
N LEU A 33 -10.96 -18.80 5.02
CA LEU A 33 -9.69 -18.15 4.69
C LEU A 33 -8.55 -18.74 5.51
N LYS A 34 -7.51 -19.24 4.84
CA LYS A 34 -6.29 -19.75 5.48
C LYS A 34 -5.11 -18.85 5.14
N GLU A 35 -4.36 -18.46 6.16
CA GLU A 35 -3.11 -17.73 5.97
C GLU A 35 -2.10 -18.60 5.22
N VAL A 36 -1.33 -17.96 4.33
CA VAL A 36 -0.31 -18.59 3.51
C VAL A 36 1.03 -18.03 3.95
N MET A 37 1.90 -18.92 4.43
CA MET A 37 3.24 -18.56 4.90
C MET A 37 4.16 -18.33 3.70
N ASP A 38 4.89 -17.21 3.73
CA ASP A 38 5.99 -16.97 2.79
C ASP A 38 7.07 -18.06 2.97
N THR A 39 7.53 -18.65 1.86
CA THR A 39 8.56 -19.68 1.89
C THR A 39 9.97 -19.12 1.67
N GLY A 40 10.09 -17.83 1.33
CA GLY A 40 11.36 -17.12 1.12
C GLY A 40 12.14 -17.58 -0.11
N LYS A 41 11.50 -18.27 -1.05
CA LYS A 41 12.17 -18.84 -2.23
C LYS A 41 12.14 -17.87 -3.42
N LYS A 42 13.13 -18.00 -4.32
CA LYS A 42 13.28 -17.11 -5.46
C LYS A 42 12.19 -17.26 -6.53
N ASP A 43 11.50 -18.40 -6.54
CA ASP A 43 10.36 -18.71 -7.41
C ASP A 43 9.03 -18.63 -6.64
N ASP A 44 9.04 -17.96 -5.49
CA ASP A 44 7.88 -17.83 -4.65
C ASP A 44 6.88 -16.85 -5.30
N PRO A 45 5.61 -17.25 -5.58
CA PRO A 45 4.58 -16.34 -6.07
C PRO A 45 4.35 -15.11 -5.16
N PHE A 46 4.92 -15.06 -3.95
CA PHE A 46 4.81 -13.96 -3.00
C PHE A 46 5.75 -12.76 -3.25
N GLN A 47 6.72 -12.83 -4.18
CA GLN A 47 7.67 -11.72 -4.44
C GLN A 47 7.02 -10.37 -4.83
N ASN A 48 5.79 -10.38 -5.35
CA ASN A 48 5.09 -9.18 -5.81
C ASN A 48 4.36 -8.40 -4.69
N GLN A 49 4.58 -8.73 -3.41
CA GLN A 49 3.85 -8.14 -2.29
C GLN A 49 4.68 -7.23 -1.38
N ILE A 50 5.98 -7.10 -1.66
CA ILE A 50 6.85 -6.16 -0.97
C ILE A 50 6.66 -4.79 -1.60
N ILE A 51 6.06 -3.87 -0.84
CA ILE A 51 5.89 -2.47 -1.28
C ILE A 51 7.07 -1.67 -0.76
N ASN A 52 8.00 -1.33 -1.66
CA ASN A 52 9.10 -0.40 -1.39
C ASN A 52 8.68 1.01 -1.80
N PHE A 53 9.00 2.02 -0.98
CA PHE A 53 8.80 3.42 -1.34
C PHE A 53 10.11 4.04 -1.80
N VAL A 54 10.07 4.81 -2.88
CA VAL A 54 11.23 5.59 -3.32
C VAL A 54 11.01 7.05 -2.98
N ARG A 55 12.02 7.65 -2.35
CA ARG A 55 12.14 9.09 -2.20
C ARG A 55 13.40 9.54 -2.91
N ALA A 56 13.33 10.67 -3.62
CA ALA A 56 14.53 11.34 -4.10
C ALA A 56 15.29 11.88 -2.88
N GLU A 57 16.37 11.21 -2.49
CA GLU A 57 17.31 11.71 -1.47
C GLU A 57 18.62 12.15 -2.14
N ASN A 58 19.28 13.16 -1.56
CA ASN A 58 20.52 13.74 -2.09
C ASN A 58 21.72 12.77 -2.08
N ASN A 59 21.58 11.58 -1.49
CA ASN A 59 22.59 10.52 -1.53
C ASN A 59 22.14 9.41 -2.50
N LEU A 60 22.59 9.51 -3.74
CA LEU A 60 22.42 8.51 -4.82
C LEU A 60 23.24 7.23 -4.59
N ASN A 61 23.34 6.76 -3.35
CA ASN A 61 24.14 5.59 -2.97
C ASN A 61 23.30 4.32 -2.79
N SER A 62 22.29 4.11 -3.62
CA SER A 62 21.70 2.79 -3.85
C SER A 62 20.60 2.88 -4.90
N ALA A 63 20.45 1.82 -5.69
CA ALA A 63 19.34 1.60 -6.59
C ALA A 63 18.02 1.47 -5.80
N ASN A 64 17.48 2.58 -5.30
CA ASN A 64 16.20 2.63 -4.60
C ASN A 64 15.08 2.41 -5.62
N VAL A 65 14.68 1.15 -5.78
CA VAL A 65 13.58 0.72 -6.66
C VAL A 65 12.32 0.49 -5.82
N GLY A 66 11.22 1.07 -6.24
CA GLY A 66 9.95 1.00 -5.53
C GLY A 66 8.86 1.85 -6.20
N THR A 67 7.77 2.06 -5.49
CA THR A 67 6.59 2.78 -5.96
C THR A 67 6.49 4.19 -5.38
N LEU A 68 5.65 5.00 -6.01
CA LEU A 68 5.34 6.35 -5.58
C LEU A 68 4.12 6.35 -4.64
N HIS A 69 4.01 7.39 -3.81
CA HIS A 69 2.90 7.56 -2.89
C HIS A 69 1.54 7.55 -3.62
N GLU A 70 1.47 8.20 -4.79
CA GLU A 70 0.28 8.33 -5.62
C GLU A 70 -0.19 6.97 -6.15
N HIS A 71 0.74 6.10 -6.52
CA HIS A 71 0.42 4.74 -6.95
C HIS A 71 -0.20 3.94 -5.81
N LEU A 72 0.35 4.03 -4.60
CA LEU A 72 -0.20 3.33 -3.45
C LEU A 72 -1.60 3.84 -3.10
N LEU A 73 -1.80 5.17 -3.02
CA LEU A 73 -3.12 5.75 -2.79
C LEU A 73 -4.13 5.25 -3.83
N LYS A 74 -3.77 5.24 -5.11
CA LYS A 74 -4.65 4.80 -6.19
C LYS A 74 -5.04 3.32 -6.04
N VAL A 75 -4.10 2.45 -5.69
CA VAL A 75 -4.35 1.02 -5.43
C VAL A 75 -5.29 0.85 -4.23
N MET A 76 -5.02 1.55 -3.11
CA MET A 76 -5.85 1.47 -1.90
C MET A 76 -7.27 1.98 -2.15
N ILE A 77 -7.44 3.10 -2.86
CA ILE A 77 -8.76 3.63 -3.26
C ILE A 77 -9.52 2.59 -4.07
N TYR A 78 -8.87 2.00 -5.09
CA TYR A 78 -9.51 1.02 -5.97
C TYR A 78 -9.95 -0.24 -5.21
N ASP A 79 -9.06 -0.80 -4.39
CA ASP A 79 -9.33 -1.97 -3.58
C ASP A 79 -10.45 -1.73 -2.57
N LEU A 80 -10.42 -0.60 -1.85
CA LEU A 80 -11.47 -0.25 -0.90
C LEU A 80 -12.81 0.01 -1.57
N LYS A 81 -12.84 0.57 -2.78
CA LYS A 81 -14.07 0.69 -3.56
C LYS A 81 -14.68 -0.68 -3.86
N ILE A 82 -13.88 -1.66 -4.30
CA ILE A 82 -14.35 -3.03 -4.54
C ILE A 82 -14.87 -3.65 -3.24
N LYS A 83 -14.09 -3.59 -2.16
CA LYS A 83 -14.49 -4.16 -0.86
C LYS A 83 -15.77 -3.53 -0.33
N ASN A 84 -15.91 -2.21 -0.44
CA ASN A 84 -17.10 -1.49 0.02
C ASN A 84 -18.35 -1.77 -0.84
N GLN A 85 -18.19 -2.19 -2.10
CA GLN A 85 -19.32 -2.67 -2.90
C GLN A 85 -19.90 -3.99 -2.34
N HIS A 86 -19.03 -4.87 -1.84
CA HIS A 86 -19.42 -6.16 -1.26
C HIS A 86 -19.89 -6.02 0.19
N VAL A 87 -19.18 -5.24 1.00
CA VAL A 87 -19.48 -5.02 2.42
C VAL A 87 -19.53 -3.52 2.67
N ARG A 88 -20.74 -2.96 2.59
CA ARG A 88 -20.96 -1.52 2.70
C ARG A 88 -20.72 -1.04 4.13
N SER A 89 -19.84 -0.05 4.28
CA SER A 89 -19.63 0.71 5.52
C SER A 89 -19.53 2.21 5.22
N ARG A 90 -20.15 3.01 6.10
CA ARG A 90 -20.05 4.48 6.04
C ARG A 90 -18.62 4.93 6.31
N GLU A 91 -17.95 4.29 7.25
CA GLU A 91 -16.57 4.57 7.65
C GLU A 91 -15.62 4.28 6.48
N THR A 92 -15.81 3.16 5.78
CA THR A 92 -15.06 2.85 4.56
C THR A 92 -15.30 3.90 3.47
N TYR A 93 -16.54 4.37 3.29
CA TYR A 93 -16.83 5.44 2.34
C TYR A 93 -16.10 6.74 2.69
N ILE A 94 -16.12 7.16 3.97
CA ILE A 94 -15.40 8.35 4.44
C ILE A 94 -13.90 8.21 4.20
N ALA A 95 -13.33 7.03 4.50
CA ALA A 95 -11.92 6.75 4.25
C ALA A 95 -11.58 6.88 2.76
N ILE A 96 -12.38 6.28 1.86
CA ILE A 96 -12.24 6.41 0.40
C ILE A 96 -12.21 7.88 -0.01
N THR A 97 -13.18 8.67 0.43
CA THR A 97 -13.26 10.10 0.09
C THR A 97 -12.00 10.86 0.53
N LYS A 98 -11.48 10.60 1.73
CA LYS A 98 -10.27 11.26 2.22
C LYS A 98 -9.00 10.86 1.47
N MET A 99 -8.90 9.60 1.05
CA MET A 99 -7.80 9.17 0.18
C MET A 99 -7.91 9.78 -1.23
N GLU A 100 -9.11 9.94 -1.78
CA GLU A 100 -9.32 10.61 -3.07
C GLU A 100 -8.93 12.09 -3.01
N GLU A 101 -9.29 12.80 -1.93
CA GLU A 101 -8.84 14.18 -1.69
C GLU A 101 -7.30 14.25 -1.65
N ALA A 102 -6.65 13.36 -0.90
CA ALA A 102 -5.18 13.31 -0.81
C ALA A 102 -4.53 13.03 -2.18
N TYR A 103 -5.07 12.07 -2.93
CA TYR A 103 -4.59 11.73 -4.28
C TYR A 103 -4.70 12.92 -5.23
N ASN A 104 -5.81 13.65 -5.21
CA ASN A 104 -6.01 14.82 -6.07
C ASN A 104 -5.02 15.95 -5.77
N VAL A 105 -4.66 16.16 -4.49
CA VAL A 105 -3.63 17.15 -4.12
C VAL A 105 -2.27 16.76 -4.69
N LEU A 106 -1.88 15.49 -4.61
CA LEU A 106 -0.62 15.02 -5.18
C LEU A 106 -0.61 15.08 -6.71
N LEU A 107 -1.72 14.71 -7.34
CA LEU A 107 -1.89 14.83 -8.78
C LEU A 107 -1.73 16.28 -9.25
N GLN A 108 -2.35 17.23 -8.54
CA GLN A 108 -2.20 18.65 -8.86
C GLN A 108 -0.73 19.10 -8.75
N ARG A 109 -0.01 18.66 -7.71
CA ARG A 109 1.43 18.94 -7.58
C ARG A 109 2.24 18.36 -8.73
N GLN A 110 1.92 17.16 -9.21
CA GLN A 110 2.59 16.58 -10.37
C GLN A 110 2.32 17.40 -11.64
N ILE A 111 1.09 17.86 -11.83
CA ILE A 111 0.71 18.75 -12.94
C ILE A 111 1.51 20.06 -12.85
N ASP A 112 1.52 20.73 -11.69
CA ASP A 112 2.25 22.00 -11.51
C ASP A 112 3.76 21.83 -11.77
N ARG A 113 4.35 20.70 -11.37
CA ARG A 113 5.76 20.38 -11.64
C ARG A 113 6.02 20.06 -13.11
N THR A 114 5.03 19.47 -13.80
CA THR A 114 5.08 19.23 -15.25
C THR A 114 5.09 20.56 -15.99
N ASP A 115 4.19 21.46 -15.62
CA ASP A 115 4.07 22.78 -16.24
C ASP A 115 5.33 23.66 -16.01
N ARG A 116 6.04 23.41 -14.92
CA ARG A 116 7.33 24.05 -14.59
C ARG A 116 8.56 23.33 -15.15
N GLU A 117 8.39 22.19 -15.83
CA GLU A 117 9.48 21.35 -16.37
C GLU A 117 10.48 20.82 -15.31
N VAL A 118 10.04 20.63 -14.05
CA VAL A 118 10.87 20.17 -12.92
C VAL A 118 10.52 18.76 -12.42
N ILE A 119 9.82 17.95 -13.22
CA ILE A 119 9.49 16.55 -12.86
C ILE A 119 10.78 15.75 -12.63
N GLY A 120 10.79 14.94 -11.57
CA GLY A 120 11.89 14.02 -11.27
C GLY A 120 13.15 14.69 -10.72
N THR A 121 13.11 16.00 -10.49
CA THR A 121 14.18 16.76 -9.82
C THR A 121 13.89 16.91 -8.33
N THR A 122 14.89 17.33 -7.56
CA THR A 122 14.73 17.70 -6.14
C THR A 122 14.28 19.16 -5.95
N GLU A 123 14.08 19.91 -7.04
CA GLU A 123 13.65 21.31 -6.98
C GLU A 123 12.15 21.40 -6.69
N GLU A 124 11.72 22.36 -5.85
CA GLU A 124 10.31 22.58 -5.47
C GLU A 124 9.53 23.47 -6.45
#